data_AF-A0A0M0L4Q6-F1
#
_entry.id   AF-A0A0M0L4Q6-F1
#
_cell.length_a   1.000
_cell.length_b   1.000
_cell.length_c   1.000
_cell.angle_alpha   90.00
_cell.angle_beta   90.00
_cell.angle_gamma   90.00
#
_symmetry.space_group_name_H-M   'P 1'
#
loop_
_entity.id
_entity.type
_entity.pdbx_description
1 polymer ?
#
loop_
_entity_poly.entity_id
_entity_poly.type
_entity_poly.pdbx_seq_one_letter_code
_entity_poly.pdbx_strand_id
1 'polypeptide(L)' 'MIKQAVLNNVGYAILGADILKNELREEAITILEKVNEPIVTSAIHLKVRADETNIRTFTAFLQKEWLTAQEKLFV' A
#
# COMPACT_ATOMS: atom_id res chain seq x y z
N MET A 1 7.84 8.66 7.55
CA MET A 1 7.79 10.08 7.94
C MET A 1 6.37 10.63 7.97
N ILE A 2 5.58 10.53 6.90
CA ILE A 2 4.22 11.12 6.84
C ILE A 2 3.28 10.53 7.91
N LYS A 3 3.27 9.20 8.09
CA LYS A 3 2.50 8.53 9.17
C LYS A 3 2.78 9.14 10.55
N GLN A 4 4.05 9.35 10.90
CA GLN A 4 4.43 9.92 12.20
C GLN A 4 3.97 11.37 12.38
N ALA A 5 3.93 12.17 11.30
CA ALA A 5 3.38 13.53 11.39
C ALA A 5 1.88 13.52 11.73
N VAL A 6 1.12 12.59 11.16
CA VAL A 6 -0.30 12.39 11.49
C VAL A 6 -0.46 11.93 12.94
N LEU A 7 0.32 10.93 13.38
CA LEU A 7 0.23 10.40 14.76
C LEU A 7 0.66 11.41 15.82
N ASN A 8 1.57 12.33 15.49
CA ASN A 8 1.99 13.41 16.38
C ASN A 8 1.09 14.65 16.29
N ASN A 9 -0.08 14.56 15.66
CA ASN A 9 -1.05 15.65 15.52
C ASN A 9 -0.49 16.90 14.81
N VAL A 10 0.47 16.73 13.90
CA VAL A 10 1.08 17.85 13.14
C VAL A 10 0.27 18.21 11.88
N GLY A 11 -0.61 17.32 11.43
CA GLY A 11 -1.50 17.56 10.29
C GLY A 11 -2.28 16.32 9.86
N TYR A 12 -2.98 16.43 8.74
CA TYR A 12 -3.71 15.33 8.10
C TYR A 12 -3.02 14.90 6.79
N ALA A 13 -3.20 13.63 6.40
CA ALA A 13 -2.64 13.10 5.16
C ALA A 13 -3.51 11.99 4.59
N ILE A 14 -3.43 11.80 3.27
CA ILE A 14 -3.97 10.62 2.60
C ILE A 14 -2.96 9.49 2.76
N LEU A 15 -3.40 8.38 3.34
CA LEU A 15 -2.56 7.24 3.68
C LEU A 15 -3.26 5.94 3.27
N GLY A 16 -2.49 4.98 2.78
CA GLY A 16 -3.03 3.65 2.49
C GLY A 16 -3.49 2.96 3.77
N ALA A 17 -4.64 2.27 3.73
CA ALA A 17 -5.19 1.59 4.91
C ALA A 17 -4.20 0.58 5.53
N ASP A 18 -3.39 -0.07 4.68
CA ASP A 18 -2.40 -1.07 5.10
C ASP A 18 -1.36 -0.54 6.07
N ILE A 19 -0.94 0.72 5.92
CA ILE A 19 0.07 1.33 6.80
C ILE A 19 -0.50 1.83 8.13
N LEU A 20 -1.83 1.85 8.28
CA LEU A 20 -2.55 2.32 9.47
C LEU A 20 -3.31 1.21 10.22
N LYS A 21 -3.11 -0.06 9.85
CA LYS A 21 -3.87 -1.20 10.40
C LYS A 21 -3.93 -1.25 11.92
N ASN A 22 -2.84 -0.93 12.60
CA ASN A 22 -2.78 -0.98 14.06
C ASN A 22 -3.52 0.22 14.67
N GLU A 23 -3.26 1.41 14.13
CA GLU A 23 -3.84 2.66 14.64
C GLU A 23 -5.34 2.76 14.38
N LEU A 24 -5.83 2.12 13.31
CA LEU A 24 -7.26 1.94 13.05
C LEU A 24 -7.92 1.01 14.08
N ARG A 25 -7.23 -0.04 14.56
CA ARG A 25 -7.74 -0.96 15.58
C ARG A 25 -7.74 -0.35 16.97
N GLU A 26 -6.75 0.48 17.25
CA GLU A 26 -6.56 1.14 18.56
C GLU A 26 -7.35 2.46 18.67
N GLU A 27 -8.13 2.82 17.65
CA GLU A 27 -8.86 4.10 17.56
C GLU A 27 -7.95 5.33 17.75
N ALA A 28 -6.66 5.20 17.45
CA ALA A 28 -5.65 6.24 17.65
C ALA A 28 -5.67 7.34 16.56
N ILE A 29 -6.49 7.15 15.52
CA ILE A 29 -6.64 8.08 14.39
C ILE A 29 -8.10 8.22 14.00
N THR A 30 -8.49 9.42 13.58
CA THR A 30 -9.82 9.69 13.01
C THR A 30 -9.74 9.72 11.49
N ILE A 31 -10.60 8.93 10.83
CA ILE A 31 -10.74 9.00 9.37
C ILE A 31 -11.58 10.23 9.02
N LEU A 32 -10.99 11.16 8.27
CA LEU A 32 -11.70 12.35 7.78
C LEU A 32 -12.51 12.04 6.52
N GLU A 33 -11.91 11.28 5.59
CA GLU A 33 -12.53 10.94 4.31
C GLU A 33 -11.99 9.58 3.81
N LYS A 34 -12.85 8.81 3.12
CA LYS A 34 -12.45 7.57 2.44
C LYS A 34 -12.42 7.80 0.94
N VAL A 35 -11.26 7.59 0.35
CA VAL A 35 -11.10 7.52 -1.12
C VAL A 35 -11.58 6.14 -1.55
N ASN A 36 -12.65 6.10 -2.34
CA ASN A 36 -13.26 4.84 -2.81
C ASN A 36 -12.77 4.44 -4.20
N GLU A 37 -12.07 5.34 -4.89
CA GLU A 37 -11.49 5.09 -6.19
C GLU A 37 -10.32 4.11 -6.08
N PRO A 38 -10.24 3.11 -6.97
CA PRO A 38 -9.13 2.19 -6.99
C PRO A 38 -7.84 2.94 -7.39
N ILE A 39 -6.82 2.85 -6.54
CA ILE A 39 -5.50 3.40 -6.84
C ILE A 39 -4.73 2.37 -7.68
N VAL A 40 -4.41 2.74 -8.92
CA VAL A 40 -3.55 1.92 -9.79
C VAL A 40 -2.11 2.02 -9.30
N THR A 41 -1.54 0.89 -8.90
CA THR A 41 -0.13 0.77 -8.52
C THR A 41 0.61 -0.05 -9.56
N SER A 42 1.80 0.37 -9.97
CA SER A 42 2.60 -0.29 -11.01
C SER A 42 4.01 -0.61 -10.52
N ALA A 43 4.49 -1.81 -10.81
CA ALA A 43 5.89 -2.18 -10.67
C ALA A 43 6.63 -1.85 -11.97
N ILE A 44 7.68 -1.03 -11.89
CA ILE A 44 8.42 -0.54 -13.05
C ILE A 44 9.81 -1.16 -13.05
N HIS A 45 10.23 -1.71 -14.18
CA HIS A 45 11.58 -2.21 -14.42
C HIS A 45 12.07 -1.81 -15.80
N LEU A 46 13.39 -1.81 -16.00
CA LEU A 46 13.98 -1.52 -17.30
C LEU A 46 13.65 -2.62 -18.30
N LYS A 47 13.15 -2.25 -19.49
CA LYS A 47 12.78 -3.20 -20.54
C LYS A 47 13.91 -4.15 -20.92
N VAL A 48 15.15 -3.66 -20.98
CA VAL A 48 16.33 -4.48 -21.31
C VAL A 48 16.64 -5.58 -20.28
N ARG A 49 16.03 -5.48 -19.09
CA ARG A 49 16.19 -6.43 -17.98
C ARG A 49 14.99 -7.37 -17.81
N ALA A 50 13.96 -7.22 -18.64
CA ALA A 50 12.68 -7.93 -18.48
C ALA A 50 12.83 -9.46 -18.56
N ASP A 51 13.82 -9.94 -19.32
CA ASP A 51 14.08 -11.37 -19.51
C ASP A 51 15.01 -11.96 -18.44
N GLU A 52 15.61 -11.13 -17.58
CA GLU A 52 16.43 -11.64 -16.48
C GLU A 52 15.55 -12.47 -15.52
N THR A 53 16.01 -13.67 -15.17
CA THR A 53 15.26 -14.64 -14.34
C THR A 53 14.82 -14.03 -13.00
N ASN A 54 15.67 -13.22 -12.37
CA ASN A 54 15.36 -12.51 -11.13
C ASN A 54 14.20 -11.51 -11.31
N ILE A 55 14.19 -10.71 -12.39
CA ILE A 55 13.13 -9.73 -12.68
C ILE A 55 11.81 -10.44 -12.94
N ARG A 56 11.81 -11.49 -13.77
CA ARG A 56 10.59 -12.29 -14.04
C ARG A 56 10.03 -12.92 -12.77
N THR A 57 10.89 -13.59 -12.00
CA THR A 57 10.46 -14.31 -10.79
C THR A 57 9.96 -13.36 -9.72
N PHE A 58 10.66 -12.24 -9.50
CA PHE A 58 10.24 -11.22 -8.55
C PHE A 58 8.96 -10.51 -8.97
N THR A 59 8.78 -10.21 -10.26
CA THR A 59 7.55 -9.61 -10.78
C THR A 59 6.35 -10.55 -10.59
N ALA A 60 6.52 -11.83 -10.91
CA ALA A 60 5.46 -12.83 -10.71
C ALA A 60 5.11 -12.98 -9.22
N PHE A 61 6.11 -12.99 -8.35
CA PHE A 61 5.91 -12.99 -6.90
C PHE A 61 5.15 -11.76 -6.43
N LEU A 62 5.58 -10.55 -6.82
CA LEU A 62 4.90 -9.31 -6.46
C LEU A 62 3.45 -9.30 -6.92
N GLN A 63 3.16 -9.71 -8.16
CA GLN A 63 1.79 -9.75 -8.68
C GLN A 63 0.89 -10.69 -7.87
N LYS A 64 1.40 -11.87 -7.52
CA LYS A 64 0.67 -12.83 -6.69
C LYS A 64 0.37 -12.26 -5.31
N GLU A 65 1.40 -11.78 -4.61
CA GLU A 65 1.24 -11.27 -3.24
C GLU A 65 0.41 -9.98 -3.20
N TRP A 66 0.46 -9.15 -4.26
CA TRP A 66 -0.34 -7.93 -4.37
C TRP A 66 -1.84 -8.24 -4.43
N LEU A 67 -2.24 -9.24 -5.24
CA LEU A 67 -3.63 -9.68 -5.32
C LEU A 67 -4.11 -10.27 -3.98
N THR A 68 -3.30 -11.12 -3.35
CA THR A 68 -3.63 -11.68 -2.03
C THR A 68 -3.74 -10.60 -0.93
N ALA A 69 -2.92 -9.55 -1.00
CA ALA A 69 -3.02 -8.43 -0.07
C ALA A 69 -4.32 -7.63 -0.26
N GLN A 70 -4.77 -7.45 -1.50
CA GLN A 70 -6.04 -6.80 -1.80
C GLN A 70 -7.22 -7.61 -1.25
N GLU A 71 -7.26 -8.93 -1.43
CA GLU A 71 -8.35 -9.78 -0.93
C GLU A 71 -8.52 -9.71 0.61
N LYS A 72 -7.41 -9.64 1.35
CA LYS A 72 -7.43 -9.54 2.83
C LYS A 72 -7.89 -8.18 3.36
N LEU A 73 -7.99 -7.16 2.52
CA LEU A 73 -8.47 -5.82 2.91
C LEU A 73 -10.00 -5.69 2.82
N PHE A 74 -10.68 -6.64 2.15
CA PHE A 74 -12.14 -6.65 1.96
C PHE A 74 -12.86 -7.75 2.77
N VAL A 75 -12.14 -8.44 3.66
CA VAL A 75 -12.68 -9.46 4.58
C VAL A 75 -12.51 -9.01 6.03
#